data_AF-A0A226WY17-F1
#
_entry.id   AF-A0A226WY17-F1
#
_cell.length_a   1.000
_cell.length_b   1.000
_cell.length_c   1.000
_cell.angle_alpha   90.00
_cell.angle_beta   90.00
_cell.angle_gamma   90.00
#
_symmetry.space_group_name_H-M   'P 1'
#
loop_
_entity.id
_entity.type
_entity.pdbx_description
1 polymer ?
#
loop_
_entity_poly.entity_id
_entity_poly.type
_entity_poly.pdbx_seq_one_letter_code
_entity_poly.pdbx_strand_id
1 'polypeptide(L)'
;MTKRPTRLDYCQYLLVSPINHTLTNFADHVEDISHDAINRFLRNEKMTPRLVWDNVREQIAAHEEGCIAFDDTIIDKDFSHKIELVRRQYSGNAHGLIKGIGMVNCVYVNPLTAMSQA
;
A
#
# COMPACT_ATOMS: atom_id res chain seq x y z
N MET A 1 -2.78 -19.98 23.19
CA MET A 1 -3.69 -18.85 22.89
C MET A 1 -3.03 -18.09 21.75
N THR A 2 -3.67 -17.92 20.59
CA THR A 2 -3.02 -17.32 19.42
C THR A 2 -2.75 -15.84 19.65
N LYS A 3 -1.51 -15.41 19.38
CA LYS A 3 -1.05 -14.03 19.56
C LYS A 3 -1.75 -13.13 18.54
N ARG A 4 -2.17 -11.94 18.99
CA ARG A 4 -2.69 -10.90 18.10
C ARG A 4 -1.51 -10.19 17.41
N PRO A 5 -1.52 -10.03 16.07
CA PRO A 5 -0.51 -9.24 15.38
C PRO A 5 -0.51 -7.78 15.85
N THR A 6 0.67 -7.22 15.99
CA THR A 6 0.86 -5.77 16.14
C THR A 6 1.07 -5.11 14.79
N ARG A 7 0.98 -3.77 14.75
CA ARG A 7 1.36 -3.00 13.55
C ARG A 7 2.80 -3.24 13.14
N LEU A 8 3.71 -3.34 14.11
CA LEU A 8 5.12 -3.57 13.86
C LEU A 8 5.35 -4.94 13.19
N ASP A 9 4.71 -5.99 13.71
CA ASP A 9 4.79 -7.34 13.13
C ASP A 9 4.33 -7.32 11.66
N TYR A 10 3.23 -6.63 11.37
CA TYR A 10 2.70 -6.55 10.01
C TYR A 10 3.59 -5.70 9.08
N CYS A 11 4.11 -4.57 9.55
CA CYS A 11 5.06 -3.75 8.78
C CYS A 11 6.34 -4.53 8.46
N GLN A 12 6.90 -5.25 9.44
CA GLN A 12 8.09 -6.07 9.25
C GLN A 12 7.82 -7.17 8.22
N TYR A 13 6.68 -7.85 8.31
CA TYR A 13 6.28 -8.85 7.31
C TYR A 13 6.21 -8.26 5.89
N LEU A 14 5.55 -7.10 5.72
CA LEU A 14 5.46 -6.45 4.40
C LEU A 14 6.83 -6.03 3.85
N LEU A 15 7.76 -5.62 4.72
CA LEU A 15 9.12 -5.25 4.31
C LEU A 15 9.97 -6.44 3.85
N VAL A 16 9.77 -7.62 4.45
CA VAL A 16 10.59 -8.82 4.16
C VAL A 16 9.96 -9.76 3.13
N SER A 17 8.68 -9.59 2.80
CA SER A 17 7.94 -10.44 1.86
C SER A 17 7.71 -9.72 0.52
N PRO A 18 8.67 -9.64 -0.42
CA PRO A 18 8.51 -8.80 -1.62
C PRO A 18 7.42 -9.29 -2.59
N ILE A 19 7.13 -10.59 -2.64
CA ILE A 19 6.33 -11.20 -3.72
C ILE A 19 4.95 -11.67 -3.24
N ASN A 20 4.85 -12.28 -2.05
CA ASN A 20 3.61 -12.86 -1.55
C ASN A 20 3.18 -12.18 -0.25
N HIS A 21 2.12 -11.38 -0.34
CA HIS A 21 1.58 -10.59 0.77
C HIS A 21 0.23 -11.14 1.28
N THR A 22 -0.05 -12.42 1.05
CA THR A 22 -1.33 -13.03 1.44
C THR A 22 -1.40 -13.31 2.94
N LEU A 23 -2.60 -13.31 3.51
CA LEU A 23 -2.81 -13.60 4.93
C LEU A 23 -2.33 -15.00 5.32
N THR A 24 -2.47 -15.96 4.40
CA THR A 24 -1.97 -17.33 4.56
C THR A 24 -0.45 -17.33 4.62
N ASN A 25 0.20 -16.65 3.68
CA ASN A 25 1.66 -16.53 3.71
C ASN A 25 2.14 -15.88 5.00
N PHE A 26 1.48 -14.82 5.48
CA PHE A 26 1.84 -14.21 6.76
C PHE A 26 1.68 -15.19 7.94
N ALA A 27 0.59 -15.96 8.00
CA ALA A 27 0.37 -16.95 9.05
C ALA A 27 1.41 -18.09 9.02
N ASP A 28 1.86 -18.50 7.84
CA ASP A 28 2.84 -19.59 7.69
C ASP A 28 4.26 -19.17 8.11
N HIS A 29 4.56 -17.87 8.13
CA HIS A 29 5.91 -17.34 8.37
C HIS A 29 6.08 -16.66 9.72
N VAL A 30 5.02 -16.61 10.55
CA VAL A 30 5.11 -16.08 11.92
C VAL A 30 4.49 -17.05 12.91
N GLU A 31 5.35 -17.56 13.80
CA GLU A 31 4.94 -18.45 14.89
C GLU A 31 3.90 -17.78 15.79
N ASP A 32 3.01 -18.60 16.35
CA ASP A 32 1.95 -18.19 17.28
C ASP A 32 0.87 -17.23 16.74
N ILE A 33 0.88 -16.87 15.45
CA ILE A 33 -0.14 -16.04 14.81
C ILE A 33 -0.99 -16.86 13.85
N SER A 34 -2.32 -16.89 14.06
CA SER A 34 -3.22 -17.54 13.12
C SER A 34 -3.72 -16.60 12.02
N HIS A 35 -4.06 -17.18 10.86
CA HIS A 35 -4.74 -16.49 9.75
C HIS A 35 -5.94 -15.65 10.23
N ASP A 36 -6.77 -16.21 11.12
CA ASP A 36 -7.94 -15.51 11.66
C ASP A 36 -7.59 -14.34 12.59
N ALA A 37 -6.46 -14.42 13.30
CA ALA A 37 -5.95 -13.31 14.09
C ALA A 37 -5.54 -12.14 13.18
N ILE A 38 -4.89 -12.44 12.05
CA ILE A 38 -4.49 -11.44 11.05
C ILE A 38 -5.72 -10.83 10.36
N ASN A 39 -6.68 -11.63 9.93
CA ASN A 39 -7.90 -11.14 9.30
C ASN A 39 -8.69 -10.21 10.25
N ARG A 40 -8.78 -10.56 11.54
CA ARG A 40 -9.38 -9.66 12.55
C ARG A 40 -8.56 -8.41 12.80
N PHE A 41 -7.24 -8.51 12.80
CA PHE A 41 -6.36 -7.35 12.91
C PHE A 41 -6.62 -6.37 11.76
N LEU A 42 -6.52 -6.80 10.51
CA LEU A 42 -6.70 -5.93 9.34
C LEU A 42 -8.10 -5.31 9.23
N ARG A 43 -9.13 -6.00 9.73
CA ARG A 43 -10.51 -5.47 9.74
C ARG A 43 -10.74 -4.35 10.75
N ASN A 44 -10.03 -4.40 11.88
CA ASN A 44 -10.26 -3.51 13.01
C ASN A 44 -9.22 -2.40 13.10
N GLU A 45 -8.04 -2.61 12.52
CA GLU A 45 -6.95 -1.66 12.59
C GLU A 45 -7.25 -0.42 11.75
N LYS A 46 -7.13 0.76 12.36
CA LYS A 46 -7.34 2.05 11.68
C LYS A 46 -6.00 2.72 11.44
N MET A 47 -5.54 2.71 10.19
CA MET A 47 -4.39 3.47 9.74
C MET A 47 -4.87 4.79 9.13
N THR A 48 -4.89 5.85 9.93
CA THR A 48 -5.35 7.17 9.47
C THR A 48 -4.24 7.89 8.70
N PRO A 49 -4.57 8.74 7.72
CA PRO A 49 -3.57 9.57 7.03
C PRO A 49 -2.75 10.43 7.99
N ARG A 50 -3.36 10.89 9.10
CA ARG A 50 -2.68 11.68 10.13
C ARG A 50 -1.54 10.90 10.79
N LEU A 51 -1.76 9.62 11.11
CA LEU A 51 -0.73 8.76 11.68
C LEU A 51 0.48 8.66 10.74
N VAL A 52 0.24 8.47 9.44
CA VAL A 52 1.32 8.40 8.45
C VAL A 52 2.05 9.75 8.40
N TRP A 53 1.31 10.85 8.29
CA TRP A 53 1.88 12.20 8.24
C TRP A 53 2.77 12.53 9.44
N ASP A 54 2.34 12.19 10.66
CA ASP A 54 3.09 12.43 11.88
C ASP A 54 4.45 11.69 11.90
N ASN A 55 4.57 10.55 11.20
CA ASN A 55 5.82 9.79 11.12
C ASN A 55 6.75 10.24 9.98
N VAL A 56 6.22 10.84 8.90
CA VAL A 56 7.00 11.13 7.68
C VAL A 56 7.30 12.61 7.47
N ARG A 57 6.55 13.53 8.11
CA ARG A 57 6.64 14.98 7.82
C ARG A 57 8.04 15.56 7.98
N GLU A 58 8.81 15.08 8.96
CA GLU A 58 10.18 15.55 9.20
C GLU A 58 11.19 15.00 8.18
N GLN A 59 10.82 13.95 7.46
CA GLN A 59 11.64 13.33 6.41
C GLN A 59 11.44 14.02 5.05
N ILE A 60 10.42 14.88 4.91
CA ILE A 60 10.14 15.61 3.68
C ILE A 60 11.07 16.82 3.61
N ALA A 61 12.06 16.76 2.70
CA ALA A 61 12.91 17.88 2.36
C ALA A 61 12.14 18.86 1.45
N ALA A 62 11.38 19.78 2.06
CA ALA A 62 10.68 20.84 1.36
C ALA A 62 11.68 21.78 0.64
N HIS A 63 11.38 22.15 -0.60
CA HIS A 63 12.19 23.06 -1.40
C HIS A 63 11.26 24.02 -2.17
N GLU A 64 11.71 25.26 -2.40
CA GLU A 64 10.89 26.28 -3.08
C GLU A 64 10.53 25.89 -4.52
N GLU A 65 11.43 25.18 -5.19
CA GLU A 65 11.20 24.60 -6.53
C GLU A 65 10.62 23.17 -6.48
N GLY A 66 10.25 22.68 -5.29
CA GLY A 66 9.61 21.37 -5.13
C GLY A 66 8.21 21.37 -5.75
N CYS A 67 7.83 20.25 -6.36
CA CYS A 67 6.51 20.10 -6.96
C CYS A 67 5.83 18.80 -6.53
N ILE A 68 4.53 18.70 -6.79
CA ILE A 68 3.78 17.46 -6.61
C ILE A 68 3.35 16.97 -7.99
N ALA A 69 3.87 15.83 -8.39
CA ALA A 69 3.47 15.13 -9.61
C ALA A 69 2.21 14.32 -9.33
N PHE A 70 1.23 14.44 -10.22
CA PHE A 70 -0.01 13.68 -10.19
C PHE A 70 -0.02 12.68 -11.33
N ASP A 71 -0.39 11.44 -11.03
CA ASP A 71 -0.57 10.38 -12.02
C ASP A 71 -1.70 9.47 -11.58
N ASP A 72 -2.43 8.87 -12.52
CA ASP A 72 -3.47 7.90 -12.22
C ASP A 72 -3.03 6.48 -12.60
N THR A 73 -3.45 5.51 -11.80
CA THR A 73 -3.17 4.10 -12.05
C THR A 73 -4.41 3.28 -11.75
N ILE A 74 -4.66 2.26 -12.57
CA ILE A 74 -5.69 1.27 -12.29
C ILE A 74 -5.03 0.08 -11.59
N ILE A 75 -5.40 -0.14 -10.33
CA ILE A 75 -5.03 -1.35 -9.61
C ILE A 75 -5.90 -2.49 -10.13
N ASP A 76 -5.30 -3.42 -10.87
CA ASP A 76 -5.97 -4.60 -11.41
C ASP A 76 -6.58 -5.45 -10.28
N LYS A 77 -7.86 -5.77 -10.45
CA LYS A 77 -8.66 -6.62 -9.57
C LYS A 77 -9.60 -7.51 -10.39
N ASP A 78 -9.09 -8.11 -11.46
CA ASP A 78 -9.90 -8.93 -12.38
C ASP A 78 -10.67 -10.08 -11.71
N PHE A 79 -10.09 -10.69 -10.67
CA PHE A 79 -10.72 -11.75 -9.87
C PHE A 79 -11.62 -11.24 -8.73
N SER A 80 -11.77 -9.93 -8.56
CA SER A 80 -12.58 -9.35 -7.50
C SER A 80 -14.05 -9.23 -7.89
N HIS A 81 -14.91 -9.77 -7.03
CA HIS A 81 -16.36 -9.69 -7.16
C HIS A 81 -17.06 -9.03 -5.97
N LYS A 82 -16.32 -8.79 -4.87
CA LYS A 82 -16.87 -8.35 -3.57
C LYS A 82 -16.30 -7.04 -3.06
N ILE A 83 -15.48 -6.34 -3.86
CA ILE A 83 -14.90 -5.06 -3.47
C ILE A 83 -15.70 -3.94 -4.14
N GLU A 84 -16.41 -3.15 -3.33
CA GLU A 84 -17.33 -2.09 -3.78
C GLU A 84 -16.67 -1.06 -4.72
N LEU A 85 -15.39 -0.75 -4.48
CA LEU A 85 -14.65 0.23 -5.28
C LEU A 85 -14.26 -0.26 -6.67
N VAL A 86 -14.36 -1.56 -6.95
CA VAL A 86 -13.93 -2.13 -8.24
C VAL A 86 -14.92 -1.75 -9.34
N ARG A 87 -14.38 -1.16 -10.41
CA ARG A 87 -15.14 -0.74 -11.61
C ARG A 87 -14.43 -1.24 -12.87
N ARG A 88 -15.18 -1.33 -13.98
CA ARG A 88 -14.60 -1.55 -15.31
C ARG A 88 -13.98 -0.25 -15.81
N GLN A 89 -12.71 -0.28 -16.16
CA GLN A 89 -11.92 0.87 -16.58
C GLN A 89 -11.01 0.48 -17.75
N TYR A 90 -10.70 1.42 -18.64
CA TYR A 90 -9.81 1.15 -19.76
C TYR A 90 -8.35 1.15 -19.29
N SER A 91 -7.63 0.07 -19.60
CA SER A 91 -6.18 -0.04 -19.36
C SER A 91 -5.44 0.01 -20.68
N GLY A 92 -4.54 0.99 -20.80
CA GLY A 92 -3.63 1.07 -21.95
C GLY A 92 -2.71 -0.14 -22.05
N ASN A 93 -2.25 -0.68 -20.92
CA ASN A 93 -1.39 -1.87 -20.88
C ASN A 93 -2.10 -3.14 -21.39
N ALA A 94 -3.37 -3.31 -21.04
CA ALA A 94 -4.17 -4.45 -21.49
C ALA A 94 -4.84 -4.21 -22.86
N HIS A 95 -4.74 -2.99 -23.41
CA HIS A 95 -5.48 -2.54 -24.59
C HIS A 95 -6.99 -2.86 -24.53
N GLY A 96 -7.60 -2.64 -23.36
CA GLY A 96 -8.99 -3.05 -23.15
C GLY A 96 -9.56 -2.69 -21.78
N LEU A 97 -10.81 -3.08 -21.56
CA LEU A 97 -11.48 -2.88 -20.26
C LEU A 97 -11.06 -3.96 -19.27
N ILE A 98 -10.49 -3.55 -18.15
CA ILE A 98 -10.18 -4.41 -16.99
C ILE A 98 -11.07 -4.06 -15.81
N LYS A 99 -11.20 -4.98 -14.84
CA LYS A 99 -11.78 -4.61 -13.54
C LYS A 99 -10.67 -4.14 -12.62
N GLY A 100 -10.83 -2.95 -12.07
CA GLY A 100 -9.82 -2.43 -11.15
C GLY A 100 -10.32 -1.30 -10.27
N ILE A 101 -9.45 -0.85 -9.38
CA ILE A 101 -9.65 0.32 -8.54
C ILE A 101 -8.83 1.46 -9.14
N GLY A 102 -9.48 2.55 -9.50
CA GLY A 102 -8.77 3.76 -9.94
C GLY A 102 -8.12 4.43 -8.74
N MET A 103 -6.83 4.74 -8.86
CA MET A 103 -6.05 5.40 -7.82
C MET A 103 -5.34 6.61 -8.42
N VAL A 104 -5.47 7.77 -7.77
CA VAL A 104 -4.67 8.95 -8.08
C VAL A 104 -3.50 9.00 -7.12
N ASN A 105 -2.29 9.00 -7.65
CA ASN A 105 -1.04 9.14 -6.93
C ASN A 105 -0.62 10.61 -6.91
N CYS A 106 -0.07 11.02 -5.77
CA CYS A 106 0.56 12.33 -5.60
C CYS A 106 1.99 12.09 -5.09
N VAL A 107 3.00 12.42 -5.89
CA VAL A 107 4.41 12.21 -5.54
C VAL A 107 5.08 13.58 -5.39
N TYR A 108 5.60 13.86 -4.20
CA TYR A 108 6.42 15.05 -3.99
C TYR A 108 7.81 14.86 -4.59
N VAL A 109 8.24 15.78 -5.43
CA VAL A 109 9.54 15.78 -6.12
C VAL A 109 10.32 16.99 -5.67
N ASN A 110 11.50 16.74 -5.09
CA ASN A 110 12.48 17.78 -4.80
C ASN A 110 13.56 17.75 -5.91
N PRO A 111 13.75 18.86 -6.65
CA PRO A 111 14.69 18.89 -7.78
C PRO A 111 16.17 18.78 -7.35
N LEU A 112 16.51 19.12 -6.10
CA LEU A 112 17.90 19.05 -5.62
C LEU A 112 18.35 17.61 -5.36
N THR A 113 17.48 16.73 -4.88
CA THR A 113 17.78 15.32 -4.67
C THR A 113 17.79 14.51 -5.97
N ALA A 114 17.08 14.99 -7.00
CA ALA A 114 17.11 14.36 -8.32
C ALA A 114 18.44 14.58 -9.07
N MET A 115 19.15 15.69 -8.77
CA MET A 115 20.41 16.03 -9.42
C MET A 115 21.65 15.37 -8.79
N SER A 116 21.52 14.65 -7.66
CA SER A 116 22.65 13.94 -7.05
C SER A 116 22.82 12.49 -7.54
N GLN A 117 22.01 12.04 -8.50
CA GLN A 117 22.09 10.69 -9.09
C GLN A 117 22.38 10.70 -10.61
N ALA A 118 22.81 11.84 -11.16
CA ALA A 118 23.23 12.00 -12.55
C ALA A 118 24.74 12.23 -12.64
#